data_AF-A0A0F8U8Z7-F1
#
_entry.id   AF-A0A0F8U8Z7-F1
#
_cell.length_a   1.000
_cell.length_b   1.000
_cell.length_c   1.000
_cell.angle_alpha   90.00
_cell.angle_beta   90.00
_cell.angle_gamma   90.00
#
_symmetry.space_group_name_H-M   'P 1'
#
loop_
_entity.id
_entity.type
_entity.pdbx_description
1 polymer ?
#
loop_
_entity_poly.entity_id
_entity_poly.type
_entity_poly.pdbx_seq_one_letter_code
_entity_poly.pdbx_strand_id
1 'polypeptide(L)'
;MTKELTFDIHFDSVYSHDTLGEGKQLADRYVFVIDHVAGHLQTNCCRIRHIYEGRGLSIPDFYDSTLTTPPVHFMQVFAPDDVDVEELRKVHVPAGMDIDIIELTGKSENDDNFMTRCKG
;
A
#
# COMPACT_ATOMS: atom_id res chain seq x y z
N MET A 1 20.56 0.65 1.46
CA MET A 1 19.69 1.63 2.13
C MET A 1 18.26 1.23 1.80
N THR A 2 17.26 1.70 2.54
CA THR A 2 15.84 1.41 2.29
C THR A 2 15.08 2.72 2.22
N LYS A 3 14.16 2.83 1.26
CA LYS A 3 13.23 3.94 1.12
C LYS A 3 11.92 3.63 1.84
N GLU A 4 11.22 4.67 2.25
CA GLU A 4 9.91 4.59 2.88
C GLU A 4 8.83 4.95 1.85
N LEU A 5 7.85 4.07 1.69
CA LEU A 5 6.70 4.25 0.83
C LEU A 5 5.43 4.29 1.68
N THR A 6 4.48 5.15 1.33
CA THR A 6 3.12 5.10 1.87
C THR A 6 2.23 4.45 0.83
N PHE A 7 1.48 3.44 1.26
CA PHE A 7 0.46 2.79 0.45
C PHE A 7 -0.90 3.28 0.94
N ASP A 8 -1.59 4.01 0.07
CA ASP A 8 -2.89 4.61 0.33
C ASP A 8 -3.93 3.73 -0.35
N ILE A 9 -4.65 2.95 0.44
CA ILE A 9 -5.57 1.93 -0.06
C ILE A 9 -6.98 2.53 -0.06
N HIS A 10 -7.53 2.67 -1.26
CA HIS A 10 -8.86 3.18 -1.53
C HIS A 10 -9.80 2.06 -1.97
N PHE A 11 -11.07 2.21 -1.63
CA PHE A 11 -12.13 1.32 -2.09
C PHE A 11 -13.15 2.12 -2.90
N ASP A 12 -13.63 1.56 -4.00
CA ASP A 12 -14.65 2.21 -4.83
C ASP A 12 -16.01 2.31 -4.11
N SER A 13 -16.27 1.37 -3.21
CA SER A 13 -17.53 1.25 -2.49
C SER A 13 -17.35 0.60 -1.12
N VAL A 14 -18.35 0.79 -0.25
CA VAL A 14 -18.43 0.12 1.06
C VAL A 14 -18.48 -1.40 0.91
N TYR A 15 -19.08 -1.90 -0.17
CA TYR A 15 -19.13 -3.33 -0.46
C TYR A 15 -17.74 -3.90 -0.72
N SER A 16 -16.94 -3.21 -1.52
CA SER A 16 -15.55 -3.60 -1.78
C SER A 16 -14.69 -3.52 -0.52
N HIS A 17 -14.93 -2.53 0.34
CA HIS A 17 -14.28 -2.43 1.64
C HIS A 17 -14.62 -3.61 2.57
N ASP A 18 -15.90 -3.94 2.72
CA ASP A 18 -16.39 -5.04 3.57
C ASP A 18 -15.88 -6.42 3.09
N THR A 19 -15.80 -6.61 1.77
CA THR A 19 -15.35 -7.87 1.17
C THR A 19 -13.83 -8.03 1.10
N LEU A 20 -13.06 -6.95 0.96
CA LEU A 20 -11.62 -7.01 0.72
C LEU A 20 -10.76 -6.56 1.91
N GLY A 21 -11.28 -5.81 2.88
CA GLY A 21 -10.39 -4.95 3.67
C GLY A 21 -10.85 -4.53 5.04
N GLU A 22 -11.25 -5.46 5.91
CA GLU A 22 -11.27 -5.18 7.37
C GLU A 22 -10.10 -5.82 8.13
N GLY A 23 -9.34 -4.95 8.81
CA GLY A 23 -8.32 -5.30 9.80
C GLY A 23 -7.09 -6.03 9.26
N LYS A 24 -6.53 -6.91 10.10
CA LYS A 24 -5.35 -7.75 9.79
C LYS A 24 -5.50 -8.54 8.48
N GLN A 25 -6.72 -8.76 8.02
CA GLN A 25 -7.01 -9.47 6.78
C GLN A 25 -6.55 -8.73 5.53
N LEU A 26 -6.41 -7.40 5.57
CA LEU A 26 -5.90 -6.62 4.44
C LEU A 26 -4.38 -6.84 4.23
N ALA A 27 -3.64 -6.87 5.34
CA ALA A 27 -2.18 -6.99 5.36
C ALA A 27 -1.68 -8.45 5.40
N ASP A 28 -2.50 -9.42 5.79
CA ASP A 28 -2.06 -10.79 5.99
C ASP A 28 -1.82 -11.54 4.66
N ARG A 29 -1.07 -12.65 4.67
CA ARG A 29 -0.67 -13.37 3.44
C ARG A 29 -1.71 -14.40 2.97
N TYR A 30 -2.56 -14.93 3.87
CA TYR A 30 -3.55 -15.98 3.54
C TYR A 30 -4.87 -15.80 4.31
N VAL A 31 -6.02 -15.59 3.63
CA VAL A 31 -7.31 -15.91 4.28
C VAL A 31 -7.49 -17.41 4.10
N PHE A 32 -7.54 -18.16 5.19
CA PHE A 32 -8.02 -19.54 5.15
C PHE A 32 -9.55 -19.49 5.16
N VAL A 33 -10.19 -19.27 4.01
CA VAL A 33 -11.62 -19.54 3.86
C VAL A 33 -11.75 -21.00 3.46
N ILE A 34 -12.21 -21.86 4.37
CA ILE A 34 -12.64 -23.19 3.99
C ILE A 34 -14.06 -23.05 3.46
N ASP A 35 -14.20 -22.63 2.21
CA ASP A 35 -15.49 -22.72 1.53
C ASP A 35 -15.71 -24.19 1.13
N HIS A 36 -16.64 -24.84 1.83
CA HIS A 36 -16.90 -26.27 1.73
C HIS A 36 -17.76 -26.63 0.49
N VAL A 37 -17.54 -25.97 -0.65
CA VAL A 37 -18.26 -26.26 -1.90
C VAL A 37 -17.29 -26.44 -3.06
N ALA A 38 -17.11 -27.71 -3.43
CA ALA A 38 -16.59 -28.18 -4.71
C ALA A 38 -15.16 -27.72 -5.11
N GLY A 39 -14.14 -28.29 -4.47
CA GLY A 39 -12.90 -28.71 -5.17
C GLY A 39 -12.04 -27.66 -5.88
N HIS A 40 -12.31 -26.38 -5.70
CA HIS A 40 -11.46 -25.28 -6.13
C HIS A 40 -11.04 -24.52 -4.88
N LEU A 41 -9.76 -24.64 -4.49
CA LEU A 41 -9.18 -23.70 -3.54
C LEU A 41 -9.16 -22.34 -4.24
N GLN A 42 -10.23 -21.57 -4.12
CA GLN A 42 -10.20 -20.15 -4.42
C GLN A 42 -9.55 -19.49 -3.20
N THR A 43 -8.24 -19.70 -3.05
CA THR A 43 -7.42 -18.87 -2.17
C THR A 43 -7.59 -17.46 -2.68
N ASN A 44 -8.30 -16.62 -1.91
CA ASN A 44 -8.42 -15.20 -2.15
C ASN A 44 -7.03 -14.57 -1.95
N CYS A 45 -6.19 -14.71 -2.97
CA CYS A 45 -4.83 -14.20 -3.07
C CYS A 45 -4.76 -12.67 -3.22
N CYS A 46 -5.88 -11.96 -3.06
CA CYS A 46 -6.02 -10.54 -3.36
C CYS A 46 -5.54 -9.60 -2.24
N ARG A 47 -4.59 -10.04 -1.39
CA ARG A 47 -4.12 -9.25 -0.24
C ARG A 47 -2.80 -8.55 -0.53
N ILE A 48 -2.53 -7.43 0.14
CA ILE A 48 -1.41 -6.54 -0.21
C ILE A 48 -0.06 -7.29 -0.20
N ARG A 49 0.21 -8.13 0.81
CA ARG A 49 1.45 -8.93 0.87
C ARG A 49 1.61 -9.93 -0.26
N HIS A 50 0.51 -10.42 -0.83
CA HIS A 50 0.53 -11.34 -1.95
C HIS A 50 0.61 -10.61 -3.28
N ILE A 51 -0.14 -9.50 -3.44
CA ILE A 51 -0.10 -8.62 -4.61
C ILE A 51 1.34 -8.17 -4.90
N TYR A 52 2.09 -7.81 -3.86
CA TYR A 52 3.48 -7.36 -3.96
C TYR A 52 4.51 -8.44 -3.59
N GLU A 53 4.14 -9.71 -3.59
CA GLU A 53 5.06 -10.81 -3.31
C GLU A 53 6.21 -10.83 -4.35
N GLY A 54 7.43 -11.11 -3.88
CA GLY A 54 8.62 -11.14 -4.76
C GLY A 54 9.19 -9.76 -5.12
N ARG A 55 8.55 -8.65 -4.72
CA ARG A 55 9.06 -7.29 -4.95
C ARG A 55 10.04 -6.78 -3.89
N GLY A 56 10.34 -7.59 -2.87
CA GLY A 56 11.27 -7.22 -1.80
C GLY A 56 10.73 -6.16 -0.82
N LEU A 57 9.41 -5.95 -0.81
CA LEU A 57 8.75 -5.00 0.09
C LEU A 57 8.53 -5.59 1.49
N SER A 58 8.73 -4.79 2.52
CA SER A 58 8.37 -5.11 3.90
C SER A 58 7.07 -4.40 4.27
N ILE A 59 5.97 -5.15 4.28
CA ILE A 59 4.62 -4.63 4.54
C ILE A 59 4.23 -4.89 6.00
N PRO A 60 3.91 -3.84 6.79
CA PRO A 60 3.54 -3.97 8.19
C PRO A 60 2.17 -4.62 8.38
N ASP A 61 1.91 -5.15 9.59
CA ASP A 61 0.57 -5.65 9.98
C ASP A 61 -0.36 -4.53 10.46
N PHE A 62 0.19 -3.35 10.76
CA PHE A 62 -0.52 -2.20 11.29
C PHE A 62 -0.61 -1.10 10.24
N TYR A 63 -1.72 -0.38 10.26
CA TYR A 63 -2.02 0.71 9.36
C TYR A 63 -3.00 1.67 10.02
N ASP A 64 -2.97 2.93 9.59
CA ASP A 64 -3.92 3.95 10.01
C ASP A 64 -5.11 3.99 9.07
N SER A 65 -6.25 4.49 9.55
CA SER A 65 -7.48 4.57 8.76
C SER A 65 -8.17 5.91 8.95
N THR A 66 -8.73 6.46 7.88
CA THR A 66 -9.63 7.62 7.99
C THR A 66 -10.96 7.23 8.62
N LEU A 67 -11.70 8.22 9.11
CA LEU A 67 -13.07 8.08 9.62
C LEU A 67 -14.12 8.29 8.51
N THR A 68 -13.77 8.04 7.25
CA THR A 68 -14.68 8.14 6.09
C THR A 68 -15.37 6.80 5.82
N THR A 69 -16.34 6.79 4.89
CA THR A 69 -17.05 5.58 4.50
C THR A 69 -17.16 5.54 2.96
N PRO A 70 -16.40 4.67 2.26
CA PRO A 70 -15.40 3.75 2.81
C PRO A 70 -14.18 4.49 3.43
N PRO A 71 -13.50 3.87 4.41
CA PRO A 71 -12.27 4.40 4.95
C PRO A 71 -11.13 4.29 3.92
N VAL A 72 -10.13 5.15 4.05
CA VAL A 72 -8.84 5.05 3.36
C VAL A 72 -7.84 4.49 4.36
N HIS A 73 -7.08 3.47 3.97
CA HIS A 73 -6.06 2.86 4.82
C HIS A 73 -4.66 3.29 4.41
N PHE A 74 -3.84 3.72 5.37
CA PHE A 74 -2.47 4.18 5.16
C PHE A 74 -1.47 3.19 5.75
N MET A 75 -0.65 2.59 4.89
CA MET A 75 0.41 1.63 5.28
C MET A 75 1.80 2.19 5.00
N GLN A 76 2.68 2.16 6.01
CA GLN A 76 4.10 2.52 5.84
C GLN A 76 4.92 1.30 5.42
N VAL A 77 5.22 1.20 4.13
CA VAL A 77 5.93 0.08 3.50
C VAL A 77 7.40 0.43 3.32
N PHE A 78 8.30 -0.47 3.71
CA PHE A 78 9.73 -0.29 3.49
C PHE A 78 10.18 -1.05 2.26
N ALA A 79 10.94 -0.39 1.39
CA ALA A 79 11.41 -0.96 0.14
C ALA A 79 12.92 -0.71 -0.04
N PRO A 80 13.63 -1.55 -0.81
CA PRO A 80 15.00 -1.23 -1.21
C PRO A 80 15.03 0.00 -2.13
N ASP A 81 16.11 0.80 -2.07
CA ASP A 81 16.27 2.00 -2.92
C ASP A 81 16.18 1.70 -4.43
N ASP A 82 16.63 0.52 -4.84
CA ASP A 82 16.62 0.05 -6.23
C ASP A 82 15.20 -0.30 -6.75
N VAL A 83 14.20 -0.33 -5.87
CA VAL A 83 12.82 -0.62 -6.31
C VAL A 83 12.30 0.54 -7.17
N ASP A 84 11.75 0.17 -8.32
CA ASP A 84 11.09 1.10 -9.23
C ASP A 84 9.62 1.29 -8.81
N VAL A 85 9.29 2.46 -8.29
CA VAL A 85 7.94 2.78 -7.78
C VAL A 85 6.90 2.78 -8.90
N GLU A 86 7.29 3.14 -10.12
CA GLU A 86 6.39 3.16 -11.27
C GLU A 86 6.01 1.73 -11.68
N GLU A 87 6.90 0.77 -11.50
CA GLU A 87 6.60 -0.66 -11.70
C GLU A 87 5.70 -1.23 -10.60
N LEU A 88 5.80 -0.72 -9.36
CA LEU A 88 4.90 -1.11 -8.28
C LEU A 88 3.47 -0.61 -8.55
N ARG A 89 3.31 0.60 -9.08
CA ARG A 89 1.99 1.17 -9.44
C ARG A 89 1.28 0.44 -10.58
N LYS A 90 2.02 -0.29 -11.42
CA LYS A 90 1.47 -1.10 -12.51
C LYS A 90 0.98 -2.48 -12.07
N VAL A 91 1.19 -2.85 -10.80
CA VAL A 91 0.76 -4.14 -10.29
C VAL A 91 -0.77 -4.23 -10.33
N HIS A 92 -1.28 -5.39 -10.76
CA HIS A 92 -2.71 -5.61 -10.86
C HIS A 92 -3.34 -5.72 -9.47
N VAL A 93 -4.22 -4.77 -9.15
CA VAL A 93 -5.04 -4.76 -7.94
C VAL A 93 -6.44 -5.32 -8.22
N PRO A 94 -7.07 -6.00 -7.26
CA PRO A 94 -8.41 -6.56 -7.43
C PRO A 94 -9.45 -5.46 -7.72
N ALA A 95 -10.48 -5.81 -8.48
CA ALA A 95 -11.55 -4.86 -8.81
C ALA A 95 -12.20 -4.31 -7.54
N GLY A 96 -12.33 -2.99 -7.49
CA GLY A 96 -12.90 -2.26 -6.36
C GLY A 96 -11.93 -1.89 -5.24
N MET A 97 -10.64 -2.21 -5.42
CA MET A 97 -9.53 -1.69 -4.64
C MET A 97 -8.60 -0.90 -5.55
N ASP A 98 -8.12 0.22 -5.05
CA ASP A 98 -7.08 1.03 -5.68
C ASP A 98 -5.98 1.32 -4.66
N ILE A 99 -4.73 1.37 -5.09
CA ILE A 99 -3.58 1.59 -4.21
C ILE A 99 -2.73 2.70 -4.81
N ASP A 100 -2.71 3.86 -4.15
CA ASP A 100 -1.76 4.91 -4.47
C ASP A 100 -0.46 4.69 -3.68
N ILE A 101 0.68 4.81 -4.36
CA ILE A 101 2.00 4.61 -3.75
C ILE A 101 2.72 5.94 -3.73
N ILE A 102 2.97 6.47 -2.55
CA ILE A 102 3.67 7.74 -2.33
C ILE A 102 5.07 7.44 -1.81
N GLU A 103 6.11 7.88 -2.52
CA GLU A 103 7.47 7.80 -2.00
C GLU A 103 7.68 8.94 -1.02
N LEU A 104 7.92 8.61 0.26
CA LEU A 104 8.34 9.57 1.27
C LEU A 104 9.82 9.88 1.03
N THR A 105 10.10 10.59 -0.06
CA THR A 105 11.41 11.18 -0.23
C THR A 105 11.57 12.18 0.90
N GLY A 106 12.45 11.88 1.86
CA GLY A 106 13.05 12.88 2.71
C GLY A 106 13.85 13.83 1.82
N LYS A 107 13.16 14.69 1.05
CA LYS A 107 13.73 15.94 0.62
C LYS A 107 13.94 16.72 1.90
N SER A 108 15.09 16.50 2.51
CA SER A 108 15.88 17.63 2.95
C SER A 108 16.14 18.45 1.67
N GLU A 109 15.15 19.23 1.25
CA GLU A 109 15.37 20.42 0.45
C GLU A 109 16.24 21.30 1.34
N ASN A 110 17.54 21.05 1.25
CA ASN A 110 18.55 21.96 1.68
C ASN A 110 18.45 23.15 0.70
N ASP A 111 17.52 24.05 0.98
CA ASP A 111 17.39 25.35 0.33
C ASP A 111 18.57 26.23 0.78
N ASP A 112 19.80 25.82 0.44
CA ASP A 112 20.99 26.65 0.46
C ASP A 112 20.94 27.63 -0.72
N ASN A 113 19.89 28.45 -0.84
CA ASN A 113 19.87 29.56 -1.80
C ASN A 113 19.06 30.78 -1.35
N PHE A 114 19.00 31.07 -0.05
CA PHE A 114 18.33 32.28 0.46
C PHE A 114 19.27 33.32 1.12
N MET A 115 20.59 33.27 0.93
CA MET A 115 21.49 34.30 1.51
C MET A 115 22.59 34.81 0.55
N THR A 116 22.24 35.23 -0.67
CA THR A 116 23.15 36.08 -1.48
C THR A 116 22.47 37.31 -2.08
N ARG A 117 21.41 37.84 -1.45
CA ARG A 117 20.76 39.06 -1.93
C ARG A 117 20.47 40.09 -0.84
N CYS A 118 21.49 40.41 -0.04
CA CYS A 118 21.56 41.65 0.75
C CYS A 118 22.97 42.23 0.69
N LYS A 119 23.43 42.63 -0.50
CA LYS A 119 24.40 43.72 -0.65
C LYS A 119 23.69 44.85 -1.38
N GLY A 120 23.34 45.88 -0.64
CA GLY A 120 22.84 47.18 -1.08
C GLY A 120 23.31 48.19 -0.04
#